data_AF-A0A0F9ZTH5-F1
#
_entry.id   AF-A0A0F9ZTH5-F1
#
_cell.length_a   1.000
_cell.length_b   1.000
_cell.length_c   1.000
_cell.angle_alpha   90.00
_cell.angle_beta   90.00
_cell.angle_gamma   90.00
#
_symmetry.space_group_name_H-M   'P 1'
#
loop_
_entity.id
_entity.type
_entity.pdbx_description
1 polymer ?
#
loop_
_entity_poly.entity_id
_entity_poly.type
_entity_poly.pdbx_seq_one_letter_code
_entity_poly.pdbx_strand_id
1 'polypeptide(L)'
;MKKIFLTRFCSNVSTLITAGISINKALSITADTVNNIVYKSIIFEIEKEVSEGEKMSSVMVKHKDYFPPFVVQMIRVGEETGKLSKTLMEVVNFYQKEIKRSIDLFSSLLEPIMIIFLGGIVAMLAISVLSPLYGALGTI
;
A
#
# COMPACT_ATOMS: atom_id res chain seq x y z
N MET A 1 3.76 0.77 -2.79
CA MET A 1 4.27 1.24 -1.49
C MET A 1 3.44 2.35 -0.85
N LYS A 2 3.09 3.44 -1.56
CA LYS A 2 2.27 4.56 -1.01
C LYS A 2 0.99 4.11 -0.28
N LYS A 3 0.22 3.17 -0.85
CA LYS A 3 -1.00 2.62 -0.21
C LYS A 3 -0.72 1.99 1.15
N ILE A 4 0.33 1.17 1.26
CA ILE A 4 0.74 0.50 2.51
C ILE A 4 1.13 1.53 3.57
N PHE A 5 1.87 2.57 3.17
CA PHE A 5 2.23 3.65 4.06
C PHE A 5 0.99 4.35 4.63
N LEU A 6 0.06 4.76 3.76
CA LEU A 6 -1.18 5.43 4.17
C LEU A 6 -2.02 4.55 5.10
N THR A 7 -2.11 3.25 4.80
CA THR A 7 -2.76 2.28 5.69
C THR A 7 -2.12 2.25 7.08
N ARG A 8 -0.78 2.17 7.17
CA ARG A 8 -0.07 2.16 8.47
C ARG A 8 -0.23 3.49 9.22
N PHE A 9 -0.09 4.60 8.51
CA PHE A 9 -0.27 5.94 9.07
C PHE A 9 -1.68 6.11 9.67
N CYS A 10 -2.73 5.86 8.87
CA CYS A 10 -4.11 6.01 9.32
C CYS A 10 -4.46 5.02 10.45
N SER A 11 -3.95 3.79 10.38
CA SER A 11 -4.16 2.79 11.44
C SER A 11 -3.50 3.22 12.74
N ASN A 12 -2.23 3.64 12.72
CA ASN A 12 -1.49 4.05 13.91
C ASN A 12 -2.16 5.26 14.57
N VAL A 13 -2.43 6.31 13.80
CA VAL A 13 -3.09 7.52 14.30
C VAL A 13 -4.48 7.19 14.85
N SER A 14 -5.27 6.38 14.14
CA SER A 14 -6.59 5.97 14.62
C SER A 14 -6.53 5.18 15.93
N THR A 15 -5.62 4.22 16.04
CA THR A 15 -5.45 3.41 17.25
C THR A 15 -5.10 4.28 18.45
N LEU A 16 -4.16 5.22 18.28
CA LEU A 16 -3.73 6.12 19.35
C LEU A 16 -4.86 7.08 19.76
N ILE A 17 -5.59 7.66 18.81
CA ILE A 17 -6.75 8.52 19.09
C ILE A 17 -7.84 7.73 19.81
N THR A 18 -8.10 6.48 19.40
CA THR A 18 -9.09 5.61 20.05
C THR A 18 -8.69 5.27 21.49
N ALA A 19 -7.39 5.20 21.78
CA ALA A 19 -6.84 5.03 23.12
C ALA A 19 -6.88 6.32 23.97
N GLY A 20 -7.45 7.41 23.46
CA GLY A 20 -7.55 8.70 24.17
C GLY A 20 -6.31 9.58 24.10
N ILE A 21 -5.33 9.24 23.25
CA ILE A 21 -4.12 10.06 23.05
C ILE A 21 -4.49 11.27 22.18
N SER A 22 -3.97 12.45 22.55
CA SER A 22 -4.18 13.67 21.77
C SER A 22 -3.64 13.55 20.35
N ILE A 23 -4.27 14.24 19.40
CA ILE A 23 -3.91 14.17 17.97
C ILE A 23 -2.44 14.54 17.73
N ASN A 24 -1.93 15.59 18.38
CA ASN A 24 -0.54 16.05 18.27
C ASN A 24 0.42 14.96 18.72
N LYS A 25 0.13 14.31 19.86
CA LYS A 25 0.96 13.22 20.36
C LYS A 25 0.85 11.97 19.49
N ALA A 26 -0.33 11.67 18.96
CA ALA A 26 -0.53 10.56 18.03
C ALA A 26 0.26 10.75 16.72
N LEU A 27 0.31 11.97 16.19
CA LEU A 27 1.10 12.33 15.01
C LEU A 27 2.60 12.21 15.30
N SER A 28 3.09 12.75 16.42
CA SER A 28 4.49 12.62 16.85
C SER A 28 4.93 11.15 16.99
N ILE A 29 4.14 10.31 17.68
CA ILE A 29 4.43 8.88 17.82
C ILE A 29 4.42 8.20 16.43
N THR A 30 3.46 8.55 15.59
CA THR A 30 3.39 7.98 14.24
C THR A 30 4.59 8.39 13.39
N ALA A 31 5.06 9.63 13.49
CA ALA A 31 6.26 10.10 12.79
C ALA A 31 7.51 9.29 13.18
N ASP A 32 7.65 8.94 14.46
CA ASP A 32 8.79 8.16 14.95
C ASP A 32 8.74 6.68 14.57
N THR A 33 7.55 6.12 14.34
CA THR A 33 7.38 4.73 13.89
C THR A 33 7.52 4.54 12.39
N VAL A 34 7.55 5.62 11.61
CA VAL A 34 7.65 5.59 10.16
C VAL A 34 9.09 5.39 9.71
N ASN A 35 9.35 4.31 8.97
CA ASN A 35 10.67 3.95 8.44
C ASN A 35 11.01 4.67 7.10
N ASN A 36 10.59 5.92 6.94
CA ASN A 36 10.86 6.72 5.75
C ASN A 36 11.06 8.19 6.14
N ILE A 37 12.24 8.74 5.83
CA ILE A 37 12.67 10.08 6.24
C ILE A 37 11.75 11.17 5.65
N VAL A 38 11.30 11.00 4.41
CA VAL A 38 10.42 11.96 3.74
C VAL A 38 9.05 12.01 4.43
N TYR A 39 8.45 10.85 4.65
CA TYR A 39 7.17 10.79 5.37
C TYR A 39 7.29 11.24 6.83
N LYS A 40 8.40 10.92 7.50
CA LYS A 40 8.67 11.40 8.86
C LYS A 40 8.70 12.93 8.91
N SER A 41 9.42 13.57 7.98
CA SER A 41 9.47 15.03 7.86
C SER A 41 8.08 15.64 7.64
N ILE A 42 7.30 15.08 6.71
CA ILE A 42 5.96 15.58 6.40
C ILE A 42 5.01 15.43 7.59
N ILE A 43 5.07 14.30 8.32
CA ILE A 43 4.22 14.11 9.50
C ILE A 43 4.59 15.12 10.61
N PHE A 44 5.87 15.44 10.81
CA PHE A 44 6.27 16.47 11.77
C PHE A 44 5.82 17.87 11.36
N GLU A 45 5.86 18.20 10.08
CA GLU A 45 5.30 19.46 9.56
C GLU A 45 3.80 19.55 9.84
N ILE A 46 3.07 18.46 9.58
CA ILE A 46 1.63 18.36 9.89
C ILE A 46 1.39 18.49 11.41
N GLU A 47 2.16 17.79 12.23
CA GLU A 47 2.04 17.86 13.69
C GLU A 47 2.25 19.28 14.21
N LYS A 48 3.28 19.97 13.71
CA LYS A 48 3.57 21.35 14.08
C LYS A 48 2.43 22.30 13.72
N GLU A 49 1.95 22.29 12.48
CA GLU A 49 0.86 23.18 12.06
C GLU A 49 -0.44 22.87 12.80
N VAL A 50 -0.74 21.59 13.06
CA VAL A 50 -1.91 21.18 13.86
C VAL A 50 -1.76 21.63 15.33
N SER A 51 -0.54 21.64 15.88
CA SER A 51 -0.23 22.21 17.20
C SER A 51 -0.42 23.73 17.25
N GLU A 52 -0.28 24.42 16.13
CA GLU A 52 -0.54 25.86 15.98
C GLU A 52 -2.04 26.18 15.77
N GLY A 53 -2.90 25.16 15.63
CA GLY A 53 -4.35 25.29 15.51
C GLY A 53 -4.91 25.11 14.11
N GLU A 54 -4.06 24.78 13.12
CA GLU A 54 -4.50 24.45 11.78
C GLU A 54 -5.22 23.09 11.73
N LYS A 55 -6.14 22.93 10.77
CA LYS A 55 -6.79 21.63 10.53
C LYS A 55 -5.81 20.69 9.84
N MET A 56 -5.73 19.44 10.30
CA MET A 56 -4.91 18.37 9.72
C MET A 56 -5.20 18.20 8.22
N SER A 57 -6.48 18.26 7.83
CA SER A 57 -6.86 18.20 6.41
C SER A 57 -6.28 19.35 5.59
N SER A 58 -6.22 20.56 6.14
CA SER A 58 -5.73 21.76 5.42
C SER A 58 -4.22 21.70 5.18
N VAL A 59 -3.46 21.20 6.16
CA VAL A 59 -2.02 21.00 6.00
C VAL A 59 -1.74 19.88 4.99
N MET A 60 -2.45 18.76 5.09
CA MET A 60 -2.27 17.62 4.19
C MET A 60 -2.57 17.92 2.71
N VAL A 61 -3.43 18.90 2.41
CA VAL A 61 -3.68 19.37 1.03
C VAL A 61 -2.39 19.90 0.38
N LYS A 62 -1.45 20.44 1.16
CA LYS A 62 -0.15 20.93 0.65
C LYS A 62 0.74 19.79 0.14
N HIS A 63 0.52 18.55 0.61
CA HIS A 63 1.33 17.37 0.29
C HIS A 63 0.60 16.32 -0.56
N LYS A 64 -0.03 16.73 -1.67
CA LYS A 64 -0.88 15.86 -2.53
C LYS A 64 -0.17 14.61 -3.06
N ASP A 65 1.14 14.72 -3.28
CA ASP A 65 1.98 13.59 -3.73
C ASP A 65 2.11 12.49 -2.69
N TYR A 66 1.82 12.77 -1.42
CA TYR A 66 1.90 11.84 -0.30
C TYR A 66 0.52 11.49 0.24
N PHE A 67 -0.40 12.47 0.30
CA PHE A 67 -1.77 12.32 0.76
C PHE A 67 -2.77 12.55 -0.40
N PRO A 68 -3.30 11.47 -1.00
CA PRO A 68 -4.29 11.59 -2.08
C PRO A 68 -5.55 12.34 -1.62
N PRO A 69 -6.28 12.99 -2.53
CA PRO A 69 -7.49 13.77 -2.19
C PRO A 69 -8.53 12.98 -1.38
N PHE A 70 -8.67 11.69 -1.67
CA PHE A 70 -9.55 10.80 -0.90
C PHE A 70 -9.19 10.76 0.60
N VAL A 71 -7.91 10.61 0.94
CA VAL A 71 -7.45 10.56 2.34
C VAL A 71 -7.71 11.87 3.04
N VAL A 72 -7.34 12.98 2.40
CA VAL A 72 -7.56 14.33 2.92
C VAL A 72 -9.04 14.58 3.19
N GLN A 73 -9.91 14.19 2.26
CA GLN A 73 -11.35 14.36 2.39
C GLN A 73 -11.92 13.55 3.56
N MET A 74 -11.48 12.31 3.73
CA MET A 74 -11.91 11.48 4.87
C MET A 74 -11.47 12.06 6.21
N ILE A 75 -10.25 12.60 6.28
CA ILE A 75 -9.75 13.28 7.47
C ILE A 75 -10.59 14.53 7.74
N ARG A 76 -10.87 15.34 6.72
CA ARG A 76 -11.73 16.52 6.84
C ARG A 76 -13.12 16.18 7.40
N VAL A 77 -13.76 15.14 6.87
CA VAL A 77 -15.05 14.64 7.39
C VAL A 77 -14.90 14.19 8.85
N GLY A 78 -13.80 13.51 9.18
CA GLY A 78 -13.46 13.10 10.54
C GLY A 78 -13.31 14.27 11.51
N GLU A 79 -12.63 15.33 11.09
CA GLU A 79 -12.45 16.56 11.87
C GLU A 79 -13.77 17.31 12.07
N GLU A 80 -14.56 17.48 11.00
CA GLU A 80 -15.85 18.20 11.05
C GLU A 80 -16.91 17.45 11.89
N THR A 81 -16.88 16.11 11.89
CA THR A 81 -17.84 15.28 12.63
C THR A 81 -17.33 14.83 14.00
N GLY A 82 -16.09 15.15 14.37
CA GLY A 82 -15.44 14.65 15.57
C GLY A 82 -15.18 13.13 15.57
N LYS A 83 -15.26 12.48 14.41
CA LYS A 83 -15.12 11.01 14.23
C LYS A 83 -13.85 10.66 13.46
N LEU A 84 -12.73 11.27 13.84
CA LEU A 84 -11.46 11.09 13.15
C LEU A 84 -10.94 9.63 13.19
N SER A 85 -11.02 8.96 14.34
CA SER A 85 -10.66 7.52 14.45
C SER A 85 -11.45 6.66 13.45
N LYS A 86 -12.78 6.82 13.40
CA LYS A 86 -13.64 6.05 12.49
C LYS A 86 -13.29 6.29 11.02
N THR A 87 -13.17 7.55 10.61
CA THR A 87 -12.88 7.91 9.21
C THR A 87 -11.48 7.48 8.76
N LEU A 88 -10.48 7.55 9.64
CA LEU A 88 -9.15 6.98 9.39
C LEU A 88 -9.20 5.46 9.18
N MET A 89 -9.99 4.73 9.98
CA MET A 89 -10.19 3.29 9.77
C MET A 89 -10.92 2.96 8.46
N GLU A 90 -11.82 3.82 8.00
CA GLU A 90 -12.45 3.66 6.67
C GLU A 90 -11.41 3.78 5.55
N VAL A 91 -10.45 4.70 5.67
CA VAL A 91 -9.30 4.80 4.75
C VAL A 91 -8.42 3.54 4.80
N VAL A 92 -8.14 3.01 6.00
CA VAL A 92 -7.40 1.75 6.20
C VAL A 92 -8.09 0.61 5.46
N ASN A 93 -9.39 0.43 5.70
CA ASN A 93 -10.19 -0.63 5.10
C ASN A 93 -10.24 -0.53 3.57
N PHE A 94 -10.36 0.68 3.04
CA PHE A 94 -10.34 0.92 1.59
C PHE A 94 -9.01 0.48 0.97
N TYR A 95 -7.88 0.98 1.48
CA TYR A 95 -6.58 0.65 0.91
C TYR A 95 -6.16 -0.80 1.17
N GLN A 96 -6.53 -1.41 2.29
CA GLN A 96 -6.30 -2.84 2.52
C GLN A 96 -7.03 -3.70 1.48
N LYS A 97 -8.28 -3.35 1.12
CA LYS A 97 -9.00 -4.05 0.03
C LYS A 97 -8.29 -3.89 -1.31
N GLU A 98 -7.81 -2.69 -1.64
CA GLU A 98 -7.05 -2.48 -2.88
C GLU A 98 -5.72 -3.25 -2.90
N ILE A 99 -4.99 -3.26 -1.79
CA ILE A 99 -3.74 -4.00 -1.64
C ILE A 99 -4.01 -5.50 -1.80
N LYS A 100 -5.01 -6.04 -1.10
CA LYS A 100 -5.40 -7.45 -1.20
C LYS A 100 -5.78 -7.82 -2.63
N ARG A 101 -6.63 -7.02 -3.29
CA ARG A 101 -7.00 -7.24 -4.70
C ARG A 101 -5.78 -7.27 -5.61
N SER A 102 -4.80 -6.39 -5.37
CA SER A 102 -3.56 -6.37 -6.15
C SER A 102 -2.77 -7.66 -5.96
N ILE A 103 -2.61 -8.12 -4.71
CA ILE A 103 -1.94 -9.38 -4.38
C ILE A 103 -2.65 -10.57 -5.02
N ASP A 104 -3.98 -10.63 -4.92
CA ASP A 104 -4.78 -11.72 -5.50
C ASP A 104 -4.59 -11.80 -7.02
N LEU A 105 -4.57 -10.66 -7.71
CA LEU A 105 -4.28 -10.61 -9.15
C LEU A 105 -2.88 -11.14 -9.49
N PHE A 106 -1.86 -10.75 -8.72
CA PHE A 106 -0.50 -11.28 -8.92
C PHE A 106 -0.43 -12.80 -8.68
N SER A 107 -1.10 -13.29 -7.63
CA SER A 107 -1.18 -14.73 -7.33
C SER A 107 -1.89 -15.50 -8.43
N SER A 108 -2.99 -14.98 -8.98
CA SER A 108 -3.71 -15.61 -10.09
C SER A 108 -2.92 -15.66 -11.39
N LEU A 109 -2.04 -14.68 -11.64
CA LEU A 109 -1.17 -14.68 -12.82
C LEU A 109 0.01 -15.65 -12.71
N LEU A 110 0.42 -15.97 -11.48
CA LEU A 110 1.53 -16.89 -11.22
C LEU A 110 1.25 -18.30 -11.78
N GLU A 111 0.01 -18.79 -11.66
CA GLU A 111 -0.39 -20.12 -12.13
C GLU A 111 -0.24 -20.30 -13.66
N PRO A 112 -0.78 -19.43 -14.54
CA PRO A 112 -0.53 -19.48 -15.97
C PRO A 112 0.96 -19.41 -16.34
N ILE A 113 1.75 -18.57 -15.65
CA ILE A 113 3.18 -18.43 -15.89
C ILE A 113 3.90 -19.77 -15.62
N MET A 114 3.54 -20.46 -14.53
CA MET A 114 4.10 -21.78 -14.21
C MET A 114 3.77 -22.82 -15.28
N ILE A 115 2.53 -22.83 -15.82
CA ILE A 115 2.13 -23.75 -16.89
C ILE A 115 2.95 -23.50 -18.16
N ILE A 116 3.11 -22.24 -18.58
CA ILE A 116 3.91 -21.89 -19.76
C ILE A 116 5.38 -22.27 -19.55
N PHE A 117 5.92 -22.01 -18.37
CA PHE A 117 7.30 -22.35 -18.01
C PHE A 117 7.55 -23.87 -18.05
N LEU A 118 6.68 -24.66 -17.41
CA LEU A 118 6.76 -26.13 -17.45
C LEU A 118 6.57 -26.66 -18.87
N GLY A 119 5.59 -26.13 -19.61
CA GLY A 119 5.36 -26.49 -21.01
C GLY A 119 6.58 -26.24 -21.89
N GLY A 120 7.27 -25.11 -21.68
CA GLY A 120 8.53 -24.79 -22.36
C GLY A 120 9.65 -25.78 -22.06
N ILE A 121 9.81 -26.17 -20.79
CA ILE A 121 10.80 -27.19 -20.38
C ILE A 121 10.50 -28.52 -21.07
N VAL A 122 9.25 -28.97 -21.03
CA VAL A 122 8.83 -30.25 -21.63
C VAL A 122 9.03 -30.23 -23.15
N ALA A 123 8.68 -29.13 -23.82
CA ALA A 123 8.88 -28.97 -25.26
C ALA A 123 10.37 -29.01 -25.63
N MET A 124 11.24 -28.35 -24.84
CA MET A 124 12.69 -28.39 -25.04
C MET A 124 13.25 -29.81 -24.89
N LEU A 125 12.79 -30.55 -23.88
CA LEU A 125 13.17 -31.96 -23.69
C LEU A 125 12.72 -32.83 -24.87
N ALA A 126 11.47 -32.67 -25.32
CA ALA A 126 10.94 -33.41 -26.47
C ALA A 126 11.76 -33.16 -27.75
N ILE A 127 12.08 -31.89 -28.06
CA ILE A 127 12.91 -31.53 -29.21
C ILE A 127 14.30 -32.17 -29.09
N SER A 128 14.89 -32.14 -27.89
CA SER A 128 16.23 -32.69 -27.64
C SER A 128 16.30 -34.20 -27.88
N VAL A 129 15.23 -34.94 -27.58
CA VAL A 129 15.15 -36.39 -27.79
C VAL A 129 14.74 -36.73 -29.23
N LEU A 130 13.78 -36.00 -29.82
CA LEU A 130 13.25 -36.29 -31.15
C LEU A 130 14.22 -35.89 -32.28
N SER A 131 14.96 -34.80 -32.13
CA SER A 131 15.92 -34.32 -33.13
C SER A 131 16.92 -35.40 -33.60
N PRO A 132 17.65 -36.10 -32.71
CA PRO A 132 18.56 -37.17 -33.14
C PRO A 132 17.83 -38.39 -33.70
N LEU A 133 16.61 -38.71 -33.22
CA LEU A 133 15.81 -39.82 -33.73
C LEU A 133 15.41 -39.60 -35.20
N TYR A 134 14.97 -38.40 -35.55
CA TYR A 134 14.67 -38.05 -36.95
C TYR A 134 15.91 -38.10 -37.84
N GLY A 135 17.07 -37.67 -37.33
CA GLY A 135 18.34 -37.83 -38.05
C GLY A 135 18.68 -39.31 -38.31
N ALA A 136 18.45 -40.18 -37.32
CA ALA A 136 18.72 -41.61 -37.47
C ALA A 136 17.76 -42.31 -38.46
N LEU A 137 16.48 -41.93 -38.49
CA LEU A 137 15.47 -42.53 -39.37
C LEU A 137 15.48 -41.96 -40.80
N GLY A 138 15.87 -40.69 -40.98
CA GLY A 138 15.93 -40.04 -42.29
C GLY A 138 17.16 -40.37 -43.14
N THR A 139 18.07 -41.22 -42.64
CA THR A 139 19.31 -41.64 -43.33
C THR A 139 19.22 -43.09 -43.85
N ILE A 140 18.01 -43.58 -44.12
CA ILE A 140 17.73 -44.87 -44.78
C ILE A 140 17.02 -44.61 -46.10
#